data_AF-A0A101ISB6-F1
#
_entry.id   AF-A0A101ISB6-F1
#
_cell.length_a   1.000
_cell.length_b   1.000
_cell.length_c   1.000
_cell.angle_alpha   90.00
_cell.angle_beta   90.00
_cell.angle_gamma   90.00
#
_symmetry.space_group_name_H-M   'P 1'
#
loop_
_entity.id
_entity.type
_entity.pdbx_description
1 polymer ?
#
loop_
_entity_poly.entity_id
_entity_poly.type
_entity_poly.pdbx_seq_one_letter_code
_entity_poly.pdbx_strand_id
1 'polypeptide(L)'
;MQALIDRVQGGLIRKRFNTPSELVTGLYAALVEYLVEKQLIRSGPFDAAPCTKATLKDLDPERMAWFIRTARKTRRFPLAGDASPTELLEHLNLLDDRRLTNATVLLFGKQPQRFLISSEIKCAHFHG
;
A
#
# COMPACT_ATOMS: atom_id res chain seq x y z
N MET A 1 18.04 -27.33 16.23
CA MET A 1 16.87 -26.41 16.29
C MET A 1 16.31 -26.30 17.70
N GLN A 2 16.11 -27.42 18.41
CA GLN A 2 15.66 -27.43 19.81
C GLN A 2 16.48 -26.54 20.76
N ALA A 3 17.80 -26.70 20.75
CA ALA A 3 18.71 -25.91 21.60
C ALA A 3 18.65 -24.39 21.34
N LEU A 4 18.22 -23.96 20.14
CA LEU A 4 18.02 -22.54 19.83
C LEU A 4 16.70 -22.03 20.41
N ILE A 5 15.63 -22.83 20.31
CA ILE A 5 14.31 -22.50 20.85
C ILE A 5 14.39 -22.39 22.38
N ASP A 6 15.05 -23.33 23.05
CA ASP A 6 15.20 -23.34 24.51
C ASP A 6 15.98 -22.11 25.01
N ARG A 7 17.03 -21.71 24.29
CA ARG A 7 17.82 -20.51 24.61
C ARG A 7 17.00 -19.21 24.46
N VAL A 8 16.14 -19.14 23.46
CA VAL A 8 15.28 -17.96 23.21
C VAL A 8 14.11 -17.92 24.20
N GLN A 9 13.58 -19.07 24.63
CA GLN A 9 12.52 -19.14 25.64
C GLN A 9 12.89 -18.52 26.98
N GLY A 10 14.15 -18.65 27.41
CA GLY A 10 14.64 -18.05 28.66
C GLY A 10 14.68 -16.51 28.64
N GLY A 11 14.77 -15.89 27.45
CA GLY A 11 14.82 -14.42 27.29
C GLY A 11 13.47 -13.77 26.93
N LEU A 12 12.42 -14.57 26.71
CA LEU A 12 11.10 -14.07 26.32
C LEU A 12 10.33 -13.54 27.53
N ILE A 13 10.01 -12.25 27.50
CA ILE A 13 9.07 -11.64 28.45
C ILE A 13 7.66 -12.03 28.03
N ARG A 14 7.00 -12.90 28.80
CA ARG A 14 5.61 -13.28 28.59
C ARG A 14 4.70 -12.37 29.41
N LYS A 15 3.76 -11.68 28.76
CA LYS A 15 2.66 -11.02 29.48
C LYS A 15 1.87 -12.08 30.25
N ARG A 16 1.66 -11.85 31.54
CA ARG A 16 0.78 -12.64 32.40
C ARG A 16 -0.56 -11.94 32.54
N PHE A 17 -1.60 -12.72 32.80
CA PHE A 17 -2.96 -12.25 33.04
C PHE A 17 -3.43 -12.86 34.36
N ASN A 18 -4.13 -12.07 35.17
CA ASN A 18 -4.61 -12.46 36.48
C ASN A 18 -6.12 -12.76 36.48
N THR A 19 -6.83 -12.37 35.41
CA THR A 19 -8.28 -12.59 35.28
C THR A 19 -8.65 -13.10 33.87
N PRO A 20 -9.79 -13.82 33.74
CA PRO A 20 -10.31 -14.21 32.43
C PRO A 20 -10.57 -13.01 31.51
N SER A 21 -11.00 -11.87 32.06
CA SER A 21 -11.25 -10.67 31.27
C SER A 21 -9.96 -10.09 30.69
N GLU A 22 -8.87 -10.05 31.46
CA GLU A 22 -7.56 -9.61 30.97
C GLU A 22 -7.03 -10.50 29.85
N LEU A 23 -7.23 -11.82 29.97
CA LEU A 23 -6.87 -12.78 28.93
C LEU A 23 -7.63 -12.49 27.64
N VAL A 24 -8.96 -12.32 27.72
CA VAL A 24 -9.80 -12.05 26.54
C VAL A 24 -9.36 -10.75 25.87
N THR A 25 -9.17 -9.66 26.62
CA THR A 25 -8.70 -8.38 26.08
C THR A 25 -7.33 -8.51 25.41
N GLY A 26 -6.38 -9.20 26.05
CA GLY A 26 -5.05 -9.42 25.48
C GLY A 26 -5.08 -10.28 24.22
N LEU A 27 -5.92 -11.31 24.19
CA LEU A 27 -6.11 -12.16 23.02
C LEU A 27 -6.73 -11.38 21.85
N TYR A 28 -7.75 -10.57 22.09
CA TYR A 28 -8.34 -9.72 21.06
C TYR A 28 -7.31 -8.75 20.48
N ALA A 29 -6.52 -8.07 21.31
CA ALA A 29 -5.47 -7.18 20.84
C ALA A 29 -4.43 -7.92 19.98
N ALA A 30 -3.95 -9.08 20.45
CA ALA A 30 -2.99 -9.90 19.70
C ALA A 30 -3.56 -10.41 18.37
N LEU A 31 -4.84 -10.76 18.32
CA LEU A 31 -5.52 -11.16 17.08
C LEU A 31 -5.64 -9.99 16.11
N VAL A 32 -6.01 -8.80 16.57
CA VAL A 32 -6.05 -7.60 15.73
C VAL A 32 -4.66 -7.28 15.18
N GLU A 33 -3.63 -7.29 16.02
CA GLU A 33 -2.24 -7.10 15.61
C GLU A 33 -1.82 -8.14 14.57
N TYR A 34 -2.16 -9.41 14.77
CA TYR A 34 -1.90 -10.48 13.81
C TYR A 34 -2.61 -10.25 12.47
N LEU A 35 -3.89 -9.87 12.48
CA LEU A 35 -4.65 -9.61 11.26
C LEU A 35 -4.11 -8.39 10.49
N VAL A 36 -3.64 -7.35 11.19
CA VAL A 36 -2.97 -6.18 10.60
C VAL A 36 -1.62 -6.60 9.99
N GLU A 37 -0.79 -7.33 10.74
CA GLU A 37 0.52 -7.81 10.27
C GLU A 37 0.37 -8.70 9.02
N LYS A 38 -0.65 -9.57 8.99
CA LYS A 38 -0.96 -10.41 7.83
C LYS A 38 -1.72 -9.67 6.72
N GLN A 39 -1.98 -8.37 6.87
CA GLN A 39 -2.69 -7.55 5.88
C GLN A 39 -4.10 -8.07 5.55
N LEU A 40 -4.72 -8.78 6.50
CA LEU A 40 -6.09 -9.30 6.39
C LEU A 40 -7.12 -8.23 6.75
N ILE A 41 -6.76 -7.34 7.68
CA ILE A 41 -7.48 -6.09 7.93
C ILE A 41 -6.53 -4.93 7.65
N ARG A 42 -7.03 -3.92 6.95
CA ARG A 42 -6.24 -2.76 6.53
C ARG A 42 -6.58 -1.60 7.44
N SER A 43 -5.58 -1.06 8.13
CA SER A 43 -5.72 0.12 9.00
C SER A 43 -5.25 1.42 8.34
N GLY A 44 -4.54 1.32 7.21
CA GLY A 44 -4.00 2.47 6.47
C GLY A 44 -4.98 3.10 5.49
N PRO A 45 -4.67 4.31 4.96
CA PRO A 45 -5.43 4.96 3.92
C PRO A 45 -5.63 4.05 2.69
N PHE A 46 -6.81 4.14 2.06
CA PHE A 46 -7.16 3.29 0.93
C PHE A 46 -6.17 3.39 -0.24
N ASP A 47 -5.70 4.59 -0.54
CA ASP A 47 -4.81 4.92 -1.65
C ASP A 47 -3.39 4.38 -1.41
N ALA A 48 -2.91 4.41 -0.17
CA ALA A 48 -1.63 3.84 0.25
C ALA A 48 -1.64 2.32 0.35
N ALA A 49 -2.82 1.69 0.44
CA ALA A 49 -2.91 0.24 0.59
C ALA A 49 -2.42 -0.51 -0.67
N PRO A 50 -1.82 -1.71 -0.51
CA PRO A 50 -1.29 -2.47 -1.63
C PRO A 50 -2.41 -2.99 -2.54
N CYS A 51 -2.21 -2.82 -3.84
CA CYS A 51 -3.07 -3.33 -4.90
C CYS A 51 -2.56 -4.72 -5.34
N THR A 52 -2.94 -5.75 -4.60
CA THR A 52 -2.30 -7.09 -4.62
C THR A 52 -2.29 -7.80 -5.97
N LYS A 53 -3.22 -7.49 -6.87
CA LYS A 53 -3.32 -8.13 -8.19
C LYS A 53 -2.62 -7.34 -9.30
N ALA A 54 -2.23 -6.09 -9.05
CA ALA A 54 -1.64 -5.23 -10.06
C ALA A 54 -0.12 -5.45 -10.15
N THR A 55 0.38 -5.40 -11.38
CA THR A 55 1.81 -5.52 -11.69
C THR A 55 2.28 -4.34 -12.51
N LEU A 56 3.60 -4.16 -12.65
CA LEU A 56 4.18 -3.09 -13.48
C LEU A 56 3.69 -3.14 -14.94
N LYS A 57 3.29 -4.31 -15.45
CA LYS A 57 2.76 -4.47 -16.82
C LYS A 57 1.39 -3.80 -17.00
N ASP A 58 0.64 -3.65 -15.91
CA ASP A 58 -0.69 -3.04 -15.90
C ASP A 58 -0.62 -1.50 -15.90
N LEU A 59 0.58 -0.94 -15.70
CA LEU A 59 0.84 0.50 -15.77
C LEU A 59 1.09 0.98 -17.19
N ASP A 60 0.75 2.25 -17.43
CA ASP A 60 0.91 2.97 -18.68
C ASP A 60 2.20 3.82 -18.64
N PRO A 61 3.29 3.35 -19.29
CA PRO A 61 4.56 4.06 -19.29
C PRO A 61 4.49 5.41 -20.01
N GLU A 62 3.60 5.57 -21.00
CA GLU A 62 3.44 6.83 -21.72
C GLU A 62 2.81 7.89 -20.80
N ARG A 63 1.79 7.50 -20.02
CA ARG A 63 1.17 8.37 -19.02
C ARG A 63 2.16 8.79 -17.93
N MET A 64 3.03 7.89 -17.49
CA MET A 64 4.11 8.20 -16.53
C MET A 64 5.10 9.21 -17.12
N ALA A 65 5.55 9.00 -18.36
CA ALA A 65 6.44 9.93 -19.04
C ALA A 65 5.76 11.30 -19.27
N TRP A 66 4.48 11.32 -19.63
CA TRP A 66 3.68 12.54 -19.74
C TRP A 66 3.59 13.30 -18.42
N PHE A 67 3.38 12.59 -17.30
CA PHE A 67 3.35 13.19 -15.97
C PHE A 67 4.68 13.86 -15.64
N ILE A 68 5.81 13.18 -15.83
CA ILE A 68 7.14 13.74 -15.58
C ILE A 68 7.34 15.03 -16.37
N ARG A 69 7.08 15.01 -17.69
CA ARG A 69 7.22 16.20 -18.54
C ARG A 69 6.36 17.36 -18.05
N THR A 70 5.10 17.08 -17.70
CA THR A 70 4.13 18.09 -17.25
C THR A 70 4.50 18.66 -15.89
N ALA A 71 4.84 17.81 -14.91
CA ALA A 71 5.22 18.19 -13.56
C ALA A 71 6.53 19.01 -13.56
N ARG A 72 7.50 18.66 -14.41
CA ARG A 72 8.73 19.45 -14.59
C ARG A 72 8.41 20.85 -15.08
N LYS A 73 7.59 20.98 -16.13
CA LYS A 73 7.20 22.25 -16.72
C LYS A 73 6.43 23.14 -15.75
N THR A 74 5.53 22.56 -14.95
CA THR A 74 4.58 23.33 -14.13
C THR A 74 5.02 23.53 -12.69
N ARG A 75 5.80 22.60 -12.11
CA ARG A 75 6.09 22.57 -10.67
C ARG A 75 7.57 22.35 -10.34
N ARG A 76 8.49 22.47 -11.30
CA ARG A 76 9.94 22.22 -11.10
C ARG A 76 10.19 20.84 -10.49
N PHE A 77 9.45 19.84 -10.95
CA PHE A 77 9.56 18.46 -10.48
C PHE A 77 11.01 17.95 -10.63
N PRO A 78 11.60 17.34 -9.58
CA PRO A 78 13.05 17.13 -9.51
C PRO A 78 13.56 15.96 -10.37
N LEU A 79 12.72 14.96 -10.67
CA LEU A 79 13.12 13.82 -11.49
C LEU A 79 13.42 14.25 -12.93
N ALA A 80 14.46 13.67 -13.51
CA ALA A 80 14.85 13.88 -14.90
C ALA A 80 13.74 13.46 -15.87
N GLY A 81 13.76 14.00 -17.11
CA GLY A 81 12.71 13.75 -18.10
C GLY A 81 12.65 12.30 -18.60
N ASP A 82 13.77 11.59 -18.46
CA ASP A 82 14.02 10.20 -18.83
C ASP A 82 14.07 9.26 -17.60
N ALA A 83 13.65 9.74 -16.42
CA ALA A 83 13.59 8.92 -15.22
C ALA A 83 12.73 7.67 -15.45
N SER A 84 13.19 6.55 -14.89
CA SER A 84 12.52 5.27 -15.03
C SER A 84 11.17 5.24 -14.30
N PRO A 85 10.25 4.35 -14.72
CA PRO A 85 8.99 4.15 -14.02
C PRO A 85 9.15 3.86 -12.53
N THR A 86 10.14 3.07 -12.15
CA THR A 86 10.39 2.72 -10.74
C THR A 86 10.84 3.94 -9.94
N GLU A 87 11.77 4.75 -10.45
CA GLU A 87 12.21 5.99 -9.80
C GLU A 87 11.04 6.97 -9.60
N LEU A 88 10.13 7.06 -10.58
CA LEU A 88 8.92 7.87 -10.43
C LEU A 88 8.03 7.36 -9.29
N LEU A 89 7.77 6.06 -9.23
CA LEU A 89 6.89 5.48 -8.22
C LEU A 89 7.49 5.60 -6.81
N GLU A 90 8.79 5.39 -6.66
CA GLU A 90 9.50 5.58 -5.39
C GLU A 90 9.45 7.04 -4.94
N HIS A 91 9.75 7.98 -5.85
CA HIS A 91 9.75 9.40 -5.53
C HIS A 91 8.37 9.92 -5.10
N LEU A 92 7.30 9.37 -5.67
CA LEU A 92 5.92 9.72 -5.33
C LEU A 92 5.37 8.92 -4.13
N ASN A 93 6.18 8.07 -3.50
CA ASN A 93 5.78 7.17 -2.42
C ASN A 93 4.56 6.29 -2.80
N LEU A 94 4.59 5.74 -4.01
CA LEU A 94 3.52 4.92 -4.59
C LEU A 94 3.80 3.41 -4.47
N LEU A 95 4.78 3.01 -3.67
CA LEU A 95 5.10 1.62 -3.41
C LEU A 95 4.94 1.30 -1.93
N ASP A 96 4.34 0.15 -1.62
CA ASP A 96 4.23 -0.42 -0.28
C ASP A 96 4.93 -1.79 -0.27
N ASP A 97 6.06 -1.92 0.43
CA ASP A 97 6.92 -3.12 0.41
C ASP A 97 7.20 -3.65 -1.01
N ARG A 98 7.55 -2.73 -1.92
CA ARG A 98 7.79 -2.98 -3.37
C ARG A 98 6.56 -3.45 -4.16
N ARG A 99 5.37 -3.41 -3.57
CA ARG A 99 4.10 -3.65 -4.26
C ARG A 99 3.49 -2.33 -4.68
N LEU A 100 2.76 -2.36 -5.79
CA LEU A 100 2.01 -1.21 -6.26
C LEU A 100 0.88 -0.88 -5.28
N THR A 101 0.72 0.39 -4.95
CA THR A 101 -0.41 0.87 -4.16
C THR A 101 -1.66 1.07 -5.03
N ASN A 102 -2.82 1.23 -4.39
CA ASN A 102 -4.04 1.62 -5.10
C ASN A 102 -3.87 2.97 -5.82
N ALA A 103 -3.17 3.94 -5.22
CA ALA A 103 -2.84 5.21 -5.85
C ALA A 103 -2.06 5.04 -7.17
N THR A 104 -1.09 4.12 -7.20
CA THR A 104 -0.33 3.80 -8.42
C THR A 104 -1.27 3.41 -9.56
N VAL A 105 -2.20 2.51 -9.27
CA VAL A 105 -3.14 1.99 -10.27
C VAL A 105 -4.12 3.07 -10.71
N LEU A 106 -4.62 3.90 -9.79
CA LEU A 106 -5.52 5.00 -10.11
C LEU A 106 -4.86 6.07 -10.99
N LEU A 107 -3.60 6.42 -10.72
CA LEU A 107 -2.88 7.46 -11.47
C LEU A 107 -2.36 6.94 -12.81
N PHE A 108 -1.74 5.75 -12.81
CA PHE A 108 -0.93 5.27 -13.93
C PHE A 108 -1.40 3.93 -14.51
N GLY A 109 -2.50 3.34 -14.03
CA GLY A 109 -3.02 2.10 -14.59
C GLY A 109 -3.63 2.29 -15.98
N LYS A 110 -3.40 1.32 -16.88
CA LYS A 110 -4.04 1.25 -18.21
C LYS A 110 -5.55 1.05 -18.10
N GLN A 111 -5.97 0.19 -17.16
CA GLN A 111 -7.37 -0.19 -16.93
C GLN A 111 -7.62 -0.31 -15.41
N PRO A 112 -7.68 0.81 -14.67
CA PRO A 112 -7.76 0.80 -13.21
C PRO A 112 -9.02 0.09 -12.68
N GLN A 113 -10.12 0.11 -13.44
CA GLN A 113 -11.40 -0.52 -13.09
C GLN A 113 -11.31 -2.04 -12.89
N ARG A 114 -10.30 -2.71 -13.48
CA ARG A 114 -10.04 -4.14 -13.26
C ARG A 114 -9.61 -4.46 -11.83
N PHE A 115 -9.06 -3.47 -11.13
CA PHE A 115 -8.56 -3.60 -9.77
C PHE A 115 -9.47 -2.88 -8.77
N LEU A 116 -9.95 -1.70 -9.16
CA LEU A 116 -10.73 -0.78 -8.33
C LEU A 116 -11.96 -0.35 -9.11
N ILE A 117 -13.08 -1.05 -8.93
CA ILE A 117 -14.32 -0.86 -9.72
C ILE A 117 -14.80 0.60 -9.68
N SER A 118 -14.57 1.31 -8.57
CA SER A 118 -14.94 2.72 -8.37
C SER A 118 -13.95 3.74 -8.99
N SER A 119 -13.04 3.33 -9.87
CA SER A 119 -12.02 4.20 -10.49
C SER A 119 -12.54 5.02 -11.67
N GLU A 120 -13.72 5.63 -11.53
CA GLU A 120 -14.32 6.52 -12.53
C GLU A 120 -15.06 7.66 -11.83
N ILE A 121 -14.93 8.87 -12.39
CA ILE A 121 -15.74 10.02 -11.99
C ILE A 121 -16.64 10.36 -13.17
N LYS A 122 -17.95 10.29 -12.97
CA LYS A 122 -18.95 10.67 -13.97
C LYS A 122 -19.34 12.12 -13.76
N CYS A 123 -19.02 12.97 -14.73
CA CYS A 123 -19.42 14.38 -14.73
C CYS A 123 -20.63 14.56 -15.67
N ALA A 124 -21.74 15.07 -15.15
CA ALA A 124 -22.92 15.44 -15.94
C ALA A 124 -23.18 16.94 -15.80
N HIS A 125 -23.43 17.62 -16.92
CA HIS A 125 -23.78 19.03 -16.97
C HIS A 125 -25.19 19.16 -17.55
N PHE A 126 -26.13 19.65 -16.73
CA PHE A 126 -27.51 19.86 -17.12
C PHE A 126 -27.72 21.34 -17.43
N HIS A 127 -28.30 21.61 -18.59
CA HIS A 127 -28.71 22.96 -18.96
C HIS A 127 -30.16 23.09 -18.49
N GLY A 128 -30.42 24.03 -17.58
CA GLY A 128 -31.77 24.45 -17.21
C GLY A 128 -32.45 25.19 -18.33
#